data_AF-A0A034VA04-F1
#
_entry.id   AF-A0A034VA04-F1
#
_cell.length_a   1.000
_cell.length_b   1.000
_cell.length_c   1.000
_cell.angle_alpha   90.00
_cell.angle_beta   90.00
_cell.angle_gamma   90.00
#
_symmetry.space_group_name_H-M   'P 1'
#
loop_
_entity.id
_entity.type
_entity.pdbx_description
1 polymer ?
#
loop_
_entity_poly.entity_id
_entity_poly.type
_entity_poly.pdbx_seq_one_letter_code
_entity_poly.pdbx_strand_id
1 'polypeptide(L)'
;DHVLIVFDGRIYAFGGWYEDPVTEMRVLADAVDVYDVTIDQWITESRNPMPKYYTGVAAVKRKVYFIGGLLSTATINRATSAVQSYDLDTKQWAFSSEWEYPKEVWESTCAAFYVPRERDNVKYYWDDV
;
A
#
# COMPACT_ATOMS: atom_id res chain seq x y z
N ASP A 1 9.91 4.96 -3.47
CA ASP A 1 9.05 4.15 -4.37
C ASP A 1 8.58 2.90 -3.68
N HIS A 2 9.52 2.08 -3.22
CA HIS A 2 9.28 0.96 -2.31
C HIS A 2 8.74 1.46 -0.97
N VAL A 3 7.87 0.65 -0.39
CA VAL A 3 7.28 0.89 0.92
C VAL A 3 7.76 -0.22 1.85
N LEU A 4 8.27 0.18 3.01
CA LEU A 4 8.65 -0.73 4.07
C LEU A 4 7.72 -0.56 5.26
N ILE A 5 7.25 -1.67 5.84
CA ILE A 5 6.56 -1.68 7.13
C ILE A 5 7.14 -2.76 8.03
N VAL A 6 6.96 -2.58 9.34
CA VAL A 6 7.29 -3.60 10.34
C VAL A 6 6.00 -4.13 10.93
N PHE A 7 5.87 -5.45 10.99
CA PHE A 7 4.70 -6.13 11.57
C PHE A 7 5.09 -7.49 12.13
N ASP A 8 4.63 -7.80 13.35
CA ASP A 8 4.91 -9.07 14.06
C ASP A 8 6.39 -9.52 13.98
N GLY A 9 7.32 -8.56 14.14
CA GLY A 9 8.77 -8.81 14.13
C GLY A 9 9.38 -9.02 12.74
N ARG A 10 8.63 -8.80 11.66
CA ARG A 10 9.08 -8.95 10.28
C ARG A 10 9.08 -7.61 9.55
N ILE A 11 9.95 -7.48 8.55
CA ILE A 11 9.99 -6.31 7.67
C ILE A 11 9.37 -6.72 6.34
N TYR A 12 8.32 -6.02 5.91
CA TYR A 12 7.67 -6.24 4.63
C TYR A 12 8.08 -5.13 3.65
N ALA A 13 8.47 -5.52 2.44
CA ALA A 13 8.74 -4.64 1.32
C ALA A 13 7.63 -4.79 0.26
N PHE A 14 7.09 -3.65 -0.17
CA PHE A 14 5.99 -3.59 -1.11
C PHE A 14 6.24 -2.58 -2.23
N GLY A 15 5.77 -2.93 -3.43
CA GLY A 15 5.63 -2.00 -4.55
C GLY A 15 6.95 -1.43 -5.02
N GLY A 16 6.92 -0.28 -5.69
CA GLY A 16 8.12 0.30 -6.28
C GLY A 16 8.46 -0.28 -7.65
N TRP A 17 9.72 -0.15 -8.05
CA TRP A 17 10.24 -0.74 -9.28
C TRP A 17 11.69 -1.19 -9.10
N TYR A 18 12.14 -2.03 -10.02
CA TYR A 18 13.53 -2.44 -10.18
C TYR A 18 13.88 -2.43 -11.67
N GLU A 19 15.17 -2.48 -11.97
CA GLU A 19 15.66 -2.61 -13.34
C GLU A 19 15.84 -4.09 -13.68
N ASP A 20 15.18 -4.54 -14.74
CA ASP A 20 15.36 -5.90 -15.23
C ASP A 20 16.79 -6.05 -15.78
N PRO A 21 17.60 -7.00 -15.27
CA PRO A 21 19.02 -7.07 -15.59
C PRO A 21 19.31 -7.54 -17.02
N VAL A 22 18.30 -8.03 -17.75
CA VAL A 22 18.45 -8.52 -19.12
C VAL A 22 18.02 -7.46 -20.12
N THR A 23 16.90 -6.79 -19.84
CA THR A 23 16.28 -5.82 -20.75
C THR A 23 16.61 -4.37 -20.39
N GLU A 24 17.19 -4.11 -19.22
CA GLU A 24 17.50 -2.78 -18.67
C GLU A 24 16.24 -1.89 -18.54
N MET A 25 15.06 -2.51 -18.57
CA MET A 25 13.79 -1.80 -18.46
C MET A 25 13.34 -1.73 -17.00
N ARG A 26 12.68 -0.63 -16.64
CA ARG A 26 12.03 -0.51 -15.34
C ARG A 26 10.81 -1.41 -15.24
N VAL A 27 10.84 -2.36 -14.32
CA VAL A 27 9.75 -3.28 -14.02
C VAL A 27 9.15 -2.92 -12.67
N LEU A 28 7.82 -2.80 -12.61
CA LEU A 28 7.12 -2.59 -11.34
C LEU A 28 7.29 -3.82 -10.45
N ALA A 29 7.70 -3.60 -9.21
CA ALA A 29 7.86 -4.67 -8.24
C ALA A 29 6.49 -5.14 -7.75
N ASP A 30 6.14 -6.37 -8.11
CA ASP A 30 4.93 -7.06 -7.68
C ASP A 30 5.15 -7.94 -6.46
N ALA A 31 6.38 -8.38 -6.19
CA ALA A 31 6.69 -9.20 -5.03
C ALA A 31 6.39 -8.48 -3.70
N VAL A 32 5.85 -9.24 -2.75
CA VAL A 32 5.84 -8.90 -1.33
C VAL A 32 6.97 -9.67 -0.68
N ASP A 33 8.11 -9.02 -0.54
CA ASP A 33 9.29 -9.62 0.07
C ASP A 33 9.29 -9.32 1.56
N VAL A 34 9.55 -10.36 2.36
CA VAL A 34 9.45 -10.30 3.81
C VAL A 34 10.75 -10.79 4.41
N TYR A 35 11.39 -9.95 5.20
CA TYR A 35 12.55 -10.32 5.98
C TYR A 35 12.09 -10.89 7.31
N ASP A 36 12.41 -12.17 7.54
CA ASP A 36 12.18 -12.85 8.80
C ASP A 36 13.46 -12.82 9.64
N VAL A 37 13.42 -12.05 10.72
CA VAL A 37 14.55 -11.85 11.64
C VAL A 37 14.95 -13.13 12.39
N THR A 38 14.08 -14.14 12.46
CA THR A 38 14.36 -15.38 13.19
C THR A 38 15.29 -16.31 12.43
N ILE A 39 15.26 -16.23 11.10
CA ILE A 39 16.08 -17.05 10.19
C ILE A 39 17.08 -16.21 9.37
N ASP A 40 17.05 -14.88 9.53
CA ASP A 40 17.91 -13.92 8.82
C ASP A 40 17.82 -14.03 7.29
N GLN A 41 16.59 -14.10 6.77
CA GLN A 41 16.35 -14.33 5.35
C GLN A 41 15.16 -13.53 4.81
N TRP A 42 15.26 -13.15 3.54
CA TRP A 42 14.14 -12.64 2.75
C TRP A 42 13.36 -13.79 2.13
N ILE A 43 12.03 -13.71 2.19
CA ILE A 43 11.09 -14.66 1.58
C ILE A 43 10.05 -13.86 0.79
N THR A 44 9.77 -14.25 -0.45
CA THR A 44 8.61 -13.71 -1.18
C THR A 44 7.33 -14.40 -0.71
N GLU A 45 6.44 -13.67 -0.03
CA GLU A 45 5.21 -14.25 0.54
C GLU A 45 4.00 -14.19 -0.40
N SER A 46 3.93 -13.19 -1.28
CA SER A 46 2.83 -13.04 -2.24
C SER A 46 3.24 -12.13 -3.40
N ARG A 47 2.35 -11.96 -4.39
CA ARG A 47 2.53 -11.01 -5.49
C ARG A 47 1.31 -10.09 -5.59
N ASN A 48 1.55 -8.79 -5.68
CA ASN A 48 0.55 -7.78 -5.96
C ASN A 48 0.11 -7.90 -7.43
N PRO A 49 -1.15 -8.29 -7.70
CA PRO A 49 -1.69 -8.37 -9.06
C PRO A 49 -1.75 -7.04 -9.83
N MET A 50 -1.62 -5.90 -9.15
CA MET A 50 -1.57 -4.58 -9.77
C MET A 50 -0.50 -3.73 -9.07
N PRO A 51 0.79 -3.98 -9.38
CA PRO A 51 1.90 -3.32 -8.71
C PRO A 51 1.91 -1.82 -9.01
N LYS A 52 2.33 -1.03 -8.03
CA LYS A 52 2.37 0.44 -8.09
C LYS A 52 3.59 0.98 -7.36
N TYR A 53 3.96 2.19 -7.71
CA TYR A 53 4.96 3.00 -7.00
C TYR A 53 4.39 4.39 -6.70
N TYR A 54 5.07 5.13 -5.82
CA TYR A 54 4.60 6.43 -5.31
C TYR A 54 3.19 6.39 -4.73
N THR A 55 2.83 5.26 -4.12
CA THR A 55 1.53 5.06 -3.49
C THR A 55 1.56 5.57 -2.05
N GLY A 56 0.47 6.19 -1.61
CA GLY A 56 0.29 6.53 -0.20
C GLY A 56 -0.03 5.27 0.59
N VAL A 57 0.65 5.06 1.72
CA VAL A 57 0.48 3.84 2.51
C VAL A 57 0.13 4.11 3.96
N ALA A 58 -0.85 3.37 4.46
CA ALA A 58 -1.18 3.32 5.88
C ALA A 58 -1.46 1.88 6.32
N ALA A 59 -0.86 1.47 7.43
CA ALA A 59 -1.23 0.24 8.13
C ALA A 59 -2.35 0.56 9.14
N VAL A 60 -3.47 -0.15 9.05
CA VAL A 60 -4.61 -0.03 9.96
C VAL A 60 -5.01 -1.43 10.42
N LYS A 61 -4.91 -1.67 11.73
CA LYS A 61 -5.09 -3.01 12.32
C LYS A 61 -4.13 -4.01 11.64
N ARG A 62 -4.64 -5.09 11.05
CA ARG A 62 -3.87 -6.15 10.35
C ARG A 62 -3.95 -6.03 8.83
N LYS A 63 -4.21 -4.82 8.32
CA LYS A 63 -4.28 -4.51 6.89
C LYS A 63 -3.38 -3.33 6.52
N VAL A 64 -2.76 -3.42 5.35
CA VAL A 64 -1.97 -2.35 4.74
C VAL A 64 -2.76 -1.80 3.57
N TYR A 65 -3.00 -0.50 3.54
CA TYR A 65 -3.74 0.17 2.47
C TYR A 65 -2.78 0.92 1.56
N PHE A 66 -2.95 0.76 0.25
CA PHE A 66 -2.17 1.39 -0.80
C PHE A 66 -3.09 2.27 -1.64
N ILE A 67 -2.95 3.58 -1.48
CA ILE A 67 -3.86 4.60 -1.98
C ILE A 67 -3.19 5.33 -3.15
N GLY A 68 -3.85 5.28 -4.31
CA GLY A 68 -3.33 5.87 -5.54
C GLY A 68 -1.98 5.30 -5.98
N GLY A 69 -1.12 6.13 -6.56
CA GLY A 69 0.19 5.80 -7.12
C GLY A 69 0.20 5.80 -8.65
N LEU A 70 1.29 5.30 -9.23
CA LEU A 70 1.48 5.18 -10.67
C LEU A 70 1.47 3.72 -11.11
N LEU A 71 0.70 3.41 -12.17
CA LEU A 71 0.53 2.06 -12.74
C LEU A 71 1.57 1.71 -13.82
N SER A 72 2.45 2.65 -14.19
CA SER A 72 3.47 2.42 -15.22
C SER A 72 4.69 3.30 -14.99
N THR A 73 5.86 2.75 -15.29
CA THR A 73 7.15 3.44 -15.28
C THR A 73 7.45 4.16 -16.60
N ALA A 74 6.68 3.90 -17.66
CA ALA A 74 6.95 4.38 -19.02
C ALA A 74 6.32 5.75 -19.33
N THR A 75 5.36 6.25 -18.54
CA THR A 75 4.68 7.53 -18.80
C THR A 75 4.11 8.13 -17.51
N ILE A 76 4.26 9.45 -17.34
CA ILE A 76 3.82 10.20 -16.15
C ILE A 76 2.28 10.30 -15.99
N ASN A 77 1.51 10.24 -17.08
CA ASN A 77 0.04 10.35 -17.05
C ASN A 77 -0.68 9.01 -16.75
N ARG A 78 -0.24 8.31 -15.71
CA ARG A 78 -0.78 6.99 -15.29
C ARG A 78 -1.05 6.93 -13.79
N ALA A 79 -1.34 8.09 -13.20
CA ALA A 79 -1.86 8.16 -11.85
C ALA A 79 -3.20 7.43 -11.75
N THR A 80 -3.46 6.86 -10.60
CA THR A 80 -4.69 6.13 -10.34
C THR A 80 -5.33 6.58 -9.04
N SER A 81 -6.64 6.50 -8.95
CA SER A 81 -7.40 6.60 -7.70
C SER A 81 -7.54 5.25 -6.98
N ALA A 82 -7.09 4.15 -7.60
CA ALA A 82 -7.35 2.81 -7.10
C ALA A 82 -6.75 2.57 -5.72
N VAL A 83 -7.56 2.01 -4.82
CA VAL A 83 -7.13 1.59 -3.49
C VAL A 83 -7.03 0.06 -3.46
N GLN A 84 -5.88 -0.40 -3.00
CA GLN A 84 -5.63 -1.80 -2.68
C GLN A 84 -5.46 -1.96 -1.18
N SER A 85 -5.80 -3.12 -0.67
CA SER A 85 -5.42 -3.52 0.68
C SER A 85 -4.76 -4.89 0.66
N TYR A 86 -3.74 -5.05 1.49
CA TYR A 86 -3.09 -6.32 1.76
C TYR A 86 -3.41 -6.74 3.19
N ASP A 87 -3.98 -7.93 3.34
CA ASP A 87 -4.31 -8.50 4.63
C ASP A 87 -3.11 -9.31 5.15
N LEU A 88 -2.55 -8.89 6.29
CA LEU A 88 -1.29 -9.43 6.83
C LEU A 88 -1.46 -10.83 7.43
N ASP A 89 -2.70 -11.26 7.71
CA ASP A 89 -3.00 -12.60 8.22
C ASP A 89 -3.16 -13.61 7.09
N THR A 90 -4.00 -13.26 6.12
CA THR A 90 -4.39 -14.14 5.02
C THR A 90 -3.44 -14.04 3.82
N LYS A 91 -2.60 -13.01 3.80
CA LYS A 91 -1.66 -12.69 2.71
C LYS A 91 -2.37 -12.45 1.38
N GLN A 92 -3.62 -12.01 1.44
CA GLN A 92 -4.47 -11.77 0.27
C GLN A 92 -4.57 -10.29 -0.05
N TRP A 93 -4.67 -10.01 -1.36
CA TRP A 93 -4.94 -8.69 -1.88
C TRP A 93 -6.44 -8.50 -2.10
N ALA A 94 -6.95 -7.33 -1.73
CA ALA A 94 -8.29 -6.88 -2.07
C ALA A 94 -8.24 -5.50 -2.73
N PHE A 95 -9.24 -5.19 -3.53
CA PHE A 95 -9.32 -3.96 -4.32
C PHE A 95 -10.69 -3.31 -4.14
N SER A 96 -10.72 -1.99 -4.18
CA SER A 96 -11.98 -1.26 -4.33
C SER A 96 -11.81 -0.16 -5.37
N SER A 97 -12.70 -0.17 -6.37
CA SER A 97 -12.90 0.92 -7.32
C SER A 97 -14.06 1.83 -6.93
N GLU A 98 -14.76 1.53 -5.81
CA GLU A 98 -15.98 2.24 -5.40
C GLU A 98 -15.72 3.45 -4.51
N TRP A 99 -14.46 3.75 -4.20
CA TRP A 99 -14.15 4.88 -3.34
C TRP A 99 -14.15 6.18 -4.15
N GLU A 100 -15.01 7.12 -3.74
CA GLU A 100 -15.14 8.44 -4.38
C GLU A 100 -13.85 9.28 -4.29
N TYR A 101 -12.98 8.92 -3.33
CA TYR A 101 -11.67 9.51 -3.07
C TYR A 101 -10.59 8.45 -2.81
N PRO A 102 -9.31 8.79 -3.03
CA PRO A 102 -8.85 10.04 -3.64
C PRO A 102 -9.12 10.07 -5.15
N LYS A 103 -9.06 11.26 -5.77
CA LYS A 103 -8.82 11.35 -7.22
C LYS A 103 -7.43 10.78 -7.55
N GLU A 104 -7.08 10.70 -8.82
CA GLU A 104 -5.74 10.27 -9.25
C GLU A 104 -4.65 11.04 -8.49
N VAL A 105 -3.90 10.33 -7.63
CA VAL A 105 -2.91 10.91 -6.71
C VAL A 105 -1.68 10.01 -6.67
N TRP A 106 -0.50 10.60 -6.56
CA TRP A 106 0.77 9.92 -6.34
C TRP A 106 1.64 10.78 -5.42
N GLU A 107 2.71 10.20 -4.87
CA GLU A 107 3.63 10.87 -3.92
C GLU A 107 2.92 11.37 -2.64
N SER A 108 1.82 10.73 -2.26
CA SER A 108 1.10 11.05 -1.03
C SER A 108 1.73 10.37 0.18
N THR A 109 1.68 11.05 1.32
CA THR A 109 1.93 10.44 2.63
C THR A 109 0.60 10.21 3.32
N CYS A 110 0.42 9.02 3.88
CA CYS A 110 -0.78 8.67 4.64
C CYS A 110 -0.43 8.46 6.11
N ALA A 111 -1.36 8.79 6.99
CA ALA A 111 -1.26 8.50 8.41
C ALA A 111 -2.58 7.89 8.88
N ALA A 112 -2.49 6.84 9.70
CA ALA A 112 -3.65 6.29 10.38
C ALA A 112 -3.81 7.00 11.74
N PHE A 113 -5.00 7.51 12.02
CA PHE A 113 -5.36 7.99 13.35
C PHE A 113 -6.51 7.15 13.89
N TYR A 114 -6.38 6.73 15.15
CA TYR A 114 -7.45 6.03 15.85
C TYR A 114 -8.30 7.07 16.58
N VAL A 115 -9.60 7.10 16.29
CA VAL A 115 -10.57 7.87 17.07
C VAL A 115 -11.23 6.93 18.08
N PRO A 116 -10.94 7.05 19.38
CA PRO A 116 -11.64 6.28 20.40
C PRO A 116 -13.13 6.66 20.35
N ARG A 117 -14.01 5.68 20.18
CA ARG A 117 -15.44 5.88 20.44
C ARG A 117 -15.65 5.78 21.95
N GLU A 118 -15.54 6.91 22.64
CA GLU A 118 -16.34 7.27 23.82
C GLU A 118 -15.91 8.65 24.38
N ARG A 119 -16.64 9.69 23.99
CA ARG A 119 -17.10 10.74 24.90
C ARG A 119 -18.49 11.10 24.41
N ASP A 120 -19.51 10.89 25.24
CA ASP A 120 -20.92 11.23 25.00
C ASP A 120 -21.19 12.74 24.78
N ASN A 121 -20.16 13.54 24.50
CA ASN A 121 -20.19 15.00 24.40
C ASN A 121 -19.48 15.57 23.15
N VAL A 122 -19.13 14.75 22.15
CA VAL A 122 -18.56 15.25 20.89
C VAL A 122 -19.63 15.19 19.80
N LYS A 123 -20.22 16.34 19.46
CA LYS A 123 -20.96 16.49 18.20
C LYS A 123 -19.96 16.51 17.05
N TYR A 124 -20.14 15.63 16.08
CA TYR A 124 -19.39 15.68 14.81
C TYR A 124 -20.15 16.57 13.83
N TYR A 125 -19.44 17.49 13.16
CA TYR A 125 -20.03 18.45 12.21
C TYR A 125 -20.26 17.87 10.80
N TRP A 126 -20.17 16.54 10.63
CA TRP A 126 -20.26 15.87 9.33
C TRP A 126 -21.48 14.96 9.20
N ASP A 127 -22.36 14.92 10.21
CA ASP A 127 -23.57 14.09 10.18
C ASP A 127 -24.74 14.77 9.42
N ASP A 128 -24.53 15.97 8.84
CA ASP A 128 -25.54 16.79 8.17
C ASP A 128 -25.29 17.02 6.66
N VAL A 129 -24.60 16.12 5.94
CA VAL A 129 -24.52 16.16 4.45
C VAL A 129 -24.82 14.80 3.85
#